data_AF-A0A845YRE5-F1
#
_entry.id   AF-A0A845YRE5-F1
#
_cell.length_a   1.000
_cell.length_b   1.000
_cell.length_c   1.000
_cell.angle_alpha   90.00
_cell.angle_beta   90.00
_cell.angle_gamma   90.00
#
_symmetry.space_group_name_H-M   'P 1'
#
loop_
_entity.id
_entity.type
_entity.pdbx_description
1 polymer ?
#
loop_
_entity_poly.entity_id
_entity_poly.type
_entity_poly.pdbx_seq_one_letter_code
_entity_poly.pdbx_strand_id
1 'polypeptide(L)' 'MSKNVTQEIDFFENKISPLIRTNYFRNTDVTGQFVDDFLRIDIFFIVFFAGDFLLRSLVIFRRNTQLS' A
#
# COMPACT_ATOMS: atom_id res chain seq x y z
N MET A 1 -36.41 -20.46 -7.45
CA MET A 1 -34.99 -20.07 -7.55
C MET A 1 -34.21 -21.30 -8.02
N SER A 2 -33.38 -21.20 -9.07
CA SER A 2 -32.62 -22.38 -9.56
C SER A 2 -31.51 -22.73 -8.56
N LYS A 3 -31.21 -24.03 -8.39
CA LYS A 3 -30.14 -24.50 -7.47
C LYS A 3 -28.79 -23.85 -7.72
N ASN A 4 -28.49 -23.47 -8.97
CA ASN A 4 -27.23 -22.84 -9.36
C ASN A 4 -27.06 -21.47 -8.71
N VAL A 5 -28.12 -20.64 -8.67
CA VAL A 5 -28.05 -19.30 -8.05
C VAL A 5 -27.80 -19.41 -6.55
N THR A 6 -28.40 -20.41 -5.88
CA THR A 6 -28.16 -20.64 -4.45
C THR A 6 -26.70 -21.04 -4.19
N GLN A 7 -26.12 -21.89 -5.03
CA GLN A 7 -24.71 -22.29 -4.91
C GLN A 7 -23.73 -21.13 -5.14
N GLU A 8 -24.03 -20.25 -6.10
CA GLU A 8 -23.23 -19.06 -6.37
C GLU A 8 -23.29 -18.05 -5.21
N ILE A 9 -24.48 -17.86 -4.61
CA ILE A 9 -24.65 -17.03 -3.42
C ILE A 9 -23.89 -17.63 -2.23
N ASP A 10 -24.00 -18.94 -2.01
CA ASP A 10 -23.27 -19.61 -0.92
C ASP A 10 -21.75 -19.52 -1.13
N PHE A 11 -21.26 -19.62 -2.36
CA PHE A 11 -19.84 -19.41 -2.67
C PHE A 11 -19.41 -17.97 -2.37
N PHE A 12 -20.22 -16.98 -2.77
CA PHE A 12 -19.94 -15.58 -2.49
C PHE A 12 -19.87 -15.31 -0.99
N GLU A 13 -20.88 -15.73 -0.22
CA GLU A 13 -20.95 -15.51 1.23
C GLU A 13 -19.82 -16.19 1.99
N ASN A 14 -19.46 -17.42 1.61
CA ASN A 14 -18.47 -18.20 2.36
C ASN A 14 -17.02 -17.97 1.91
N LYS A 15 -16.78 -17.54 0.66
CA LYS A 15 -15.43 -17.42 0.10
C LYS A 15 -15.04 -15.99 -0.24
N ILE A 16 -15.95 -15.19 -0.80
CA ILE A 16 -15.63 -13.87 -1.34
C ILE A 16 -15.89 -12.77 -0.29
N SER A 17 -17.07 -12.76 0.33
CA SER A 17 -17.49 -11.76 1.34
C SER A 17 -16.47 -11.57 2.49
N PRO A 18 -15.88 -12.63 3.07
CA PRO A 18 -14.88 -12.48 4.14
C PRO A 18 -13.58 -11.81 3.66
N LEU A 19 -13.12 -12.15 2.44
CA LEU A 19 -11.87 -11.62 1.88
C LEU A 19 -12.01 -10.16 1.45
N ILE A 20 -13.18 -9.78 0.93
CA ILE A 20 -13.54 -8.37 0.71
C ILE A 20 -13.55 -7.65 2.06
N ARG A 21 -14.08 -8.29 3.10
CA ARG A 21 -14.19 -7.63 4.40
C ARG A 21 -12.85 -7.30 5.04
N THR A 22 -11.84 -8.17 4.84
CA THR A 22 -10.50 -7.98 5.38
C THR A 22 -9.61 -7.06 4.53
N ASN A 23 -9.80 -7.04 3.21
CA ASN A 23 -8.89 -6.32 2.29
C ASN A 23 -9.49 -5.03 1.71
N TYR A 24 -10.81 -4.94 1.58
CA TYR A 24 -11.47 -3.86 0.86
C TYR A 24 -12.05 -2.79 1.78
N PHE A 25 -12.54 -3.17 2.96
CA PHE A 25 -12.89 -2.18 3.98
C PHE A 25 -11.59 -1.67 4.60
N ARG A 26 -11.04 -0.59 4.02
CA ARG A 26 -10.12 0.27 4.76
C ARG A 26 -10.79 0.60 6.09
N ASN A 27 -10.09 0.39 7.20
CA ASN A 27 -10.59 0.83 8.50
C ASN A 27 -10.97 2.30 8.40
N THR A 28 -12.14 2.66 8.90
CA THR A 28 -12.52 4.04 9.12
C THR A 28 -12.36 4.35 10.61
N ASP A 29 -11.85 5.53 10.92
CA ASP A 29 -11.73 5.98 12.30
C ASP A 29 -13.12 6.25 12.91
N VAL A 30 -13.13 6.66 14.18
CA VAL A 30 -14.37 7.00 14.92
C VAL A 30 -15.15 8.17 14.31
N THR A 31 -14.55 8.94 13.41
CA THR A 31 -15.16 10.06 12.69
C THR A 31 -15.64 9.67 11.28
N GLY A 32 -15.38 8.43 10.86
CA GLY A 32 -15.73 7.91 9.54
C GLY A 32 -14.69 8.21 8.45
N GLN A 33 -13.52 8.71 8.80
CA GLN A 33 -12.44 8.96 7.85
C GLN A 33 -11.62 7.70 7.60
N PHE A 34 -11.13 7.50 6.38
CA PHE A 34 -10.24 6.39 6.08
C PHE A 34 -8.96 6.48 6.92
N VAL A 35 -8.59 5.39 7.58
CA VAL A 35 -7.30 5.24 8.24
C VAL A 35 -6.23 5.19 7.15
N ASP A 36 -5.36 6.20 7.13
CA ASP A 36 -4.24 6.32 6.20
C ASP A 36 -2.96 5.73 6.82
N ASP A 37 -2.74 4.43 6.60
CA ASP A 37 -1.51 3.72 6.97
C ASP A 37 -0.51 3.61 5.80
N PHE A 38 -0.80 4.21 4.62
CA PHE A 38 0.03 4.06 3.42
C PHE A 38 1.47 4.50 3.68
N LEU A 39 1.61 5.67 4.31
CA LEU A 39 2.92 6.22 4.62
C LEU A 39 3.72 5.34 5.60
N ARG A 40 3.03 4.63 6.51
CA ARG A 40 3.67 3.73 7.48
C ARG A 40 4.29 2.51 6.81
N ILE A 41 3.63 1.98 5.78
CA ILE A 41 4.11 0.82 5.01
C ILE A 41 5.23 1.26 4.05
N ASP A 42 5.05 2.41 3.41
CA ASP A 42 5.94 2.86 2.34
C ASP A 42 7.21 3.56 2.84
N ILE A 43 7.31 3.87 4.14
CA ILE A 43 8.44 4.60 4.71
C ILE A 43 9.79 3.91 4.46
N PHE A 44 9.82 2.58 4.44
CA PHE A 44 11.03 1.82 4.14
C PHE A 44 11.53 2.12 2.72
N PHE A 45 10.62 2.11 1.75
CA PHE A 45 10.95 2.42 0.36
C PHE A 45 11.36 3.88 0.20
N ILE A 46 10.65 4.80 0.85
CA ILE A 46 10.96 6.23 0.82
C ILE A 46 12.38 6.48 1.34
N VAL A 47 12.74 5.92 2.50
CA VAL A 47 14.08 6.08 3.08
C VAL A 47 15.15 5.46 2.19
N PHE A 48 14.89 4.26 1.63
CA PHE A 48 15.83 3.60 0.73
C PHE A 48 16.12 4.44 -0.52
N PHE A 49 15.07 4.90 -1.22
CA PHE A 49 15.22 5.69 -2.43
C PHE A 49 15.79 7.09 -2.16
N ALA A 50 15.35 7.76 -1.09
CA ALA A 50 15.90 9.05 -0.70
C ALA A 50 17.39 8.93 -0.34
N GLY A 51 17.78 7.86 0.35
CA GLY A 51 19.18 7.56 0.66
C GLY A 51 20.04 7.36 -0.58
N ASP A 52 19.61 6.49 -1.51
CA ASP A 52 20.32 6.26 -2.78
C ASP A 52 20.45 7.55 -3.60
N PHE A 53 19.36 8.32 -3.70
CA PHE A 53 19.37 9.60 -4.40
C PHE A 53 20.35 10.61 -3.79
N LEU A 54 20.32 10.78 -2.47
CA LEU A 54 21.23 11.68 -1.76
C LEU A 54 22.68 11.24 -1.92
N LEU A 55 22.95 9.94 -1.80
CA LEU A 55 24.31 9.42 -1.90
C LEU A 55 24.90 9.65 -3.29
N ARG A 56 24.11 9.40 -4.35
CA ARG A 56 24.51 9.71 -5.74
C ARG A 56 24.73 11.20 -5.94
N SER A 57 23.80 12.02 -5.45
CA SER A 57 23.88 13.48 -5.55
C SER A 57 25.15 14.02 -4.87
N LEU A 58 25.46 13.56 -3.66
CA LEU A 58 26.66 13.96 -2.91
C LEU A 58 27.95 13.50 -3.60
N VAL A 59 27.99 12.29 -4.16
CA VAL A 59 29.14 11.80 -4.93
C VAL A 59 29.38 12.67 -6.15
N ILE A 60 28.33 13.02 -6.90
CA ILE A 60 28.42 13.90 -8.08
C ILE A 60 28.89 15.29 -7.68
N PHE A 61 28.29 15.88 -6.64
CA PHE A 61 28.67 17.19 -6.11
C PHE A 61 30.16 17.23 -5.75
N ARG A 62 30.64 16.22 -5.02
CA ARG A 62 32.04 16.09 -4.59
C ARG A 62 33.03 15.89 -5.74
N ARG A 63 32.62 15.22 -6.82
CA ARG A 63 33.46 15.06 -8.02
C ARG A 63 33.57 16.36 -8.81
N ASN A 64 32.47 17.08 -8.96
CA ASN A 64 32.46 18.35 -9.69
C ASN A 64 33.21 19.47 -8.94
N THR A 65 33.19 19.47 -7.59
CA THR A 65 33.98 20.43 -6.80
C THR A 65 35.48 20.14 -6.79
N GLN A 66 35.92 18.91 -7.06
CA GLN A 66 37.35 18.57 -7.16
C GLN A 66 37.97 18.86 -8.53
N LEU A 67 37.16 19.25 -9.52
CA LEU A 67 37.58 19.56 -10.89
C LEU A 67 37.54 21.08 -11.19
N SER A 68 37.30 21.91 -10.19
CA SER A 68 37.35 23.38 -10.25
C SER A 68 38.47 23.91 -9.37
#